data_AF-A0AAQ4EIP7-F1
#
_entry.id   AF-A0AAQ4EIP7-F1
#
_cell.length_a   1.000
_cell.length_b   1.000
_cell.length_c   1.000
_cell.angle_alpha   90.00
_cell.angle_beta   90.00
_cell.angle_gamma   90.00
#
_symmetry.space_group_name_H-M   'P 1'
#
loop_
_entity.id
_entity.type
_entity.pdbx_description
1 polymer ?
#
loop_
_entity_poly.entity_id
_entity_poly.type
_entity_poly.pdbx_seq_one_letter_code
_entity_poly.pdbx_strand_id
1 'polypeptide(L)'
;MAHSRFLRNFLIVVTLVFAAQASQRKSVNITLYYEGLCGGCHAFILDQLHPTYGKLEQYLNLDLLPFGNADMKDVNGTVVFNCQHGPDECYINEVQTCAVKYVHPTRKLLDFVACMLSHNDPTKAGEPCAQKVGTDWGVLNRCSTGPEGTELLYEMGLRTRGHQPPIKYVPWIEVNGMHNVTIQKRAQEDLFGFACELLEPETPRICKKPSPYYCFSEHRDFFLDQLWPTYGKLEEHLHVDLVPFGKAHANIVNGTITFKCQHGPGECYVNEVQTCAVKYVHPTRKLLDFVACMFRQEDPTKAGQPCAEKAHADVVNGTITFKCQHGPGECYVNEVQTCAVKYVHPTRKLLDFVACMFRQEDPTKAGQPCAEKVGTYWPVLDKCSTGPEGTQLLFEMGKRTHALKPPMESVPYVQVNGVHNDTTESLAEHDLFHFACKLLQPEPPRVCSKKPGSVRCFPN
;
A
#
# COMPACT_ATOMS: atom_id res chain seq x y z
N MET A 1 42.34 -74.77 4.82
CA MET A 1 42.44 -73.35 5.21
C MET A 1 41.41 -72.57 4.42
N ALA A 2 40.48 -71.89 5.09
CA ALA A 2 39.59 -70.91 4.45
C ALA A 2 39.09 -69.95 5.54
N HIS A 3 39.55 -68.71 5.52
CA HIS A 3 39.02 -67.68 6.41
C HIS A 3 37.69 -67.15 5.84
N SER A 4 36.62 -67.20 6.63
CA SER A 4 35.46 -66.34 6.41
C SER A 4 35.24 -65.48 7.65
N ARG A 5 35.53 -64.18 7.52
CA ARG A 5 35.31 -63.19 8.57
C ARG A 5 33.84 -62.76 8.52
N PHE A 6 33.08 -63.06 9.57
CA PHE A 6 31.77 -62.44 9.77
C PHE A 6 31.95 -60.95 10.09
N LEU A 7 31.91 -60.10 9.07
CA LEU A 7 31.74 -58.66 9.23
C LEU A 7 30.25 -58.37 9.45
N ARG A 8 29.89 -58.17 10.72
CA ARG A 8 28.55 -57.77 11.16
C ARG A 8 28.35 -56.28 10.82
N ASN A 9 27.79 -55.99 9.65
CA ASN A 9 27.42 -54.65 9.24
C ASN A 9 26.41 -54.03 10.23
N PHE A 10 26.89 -53.19 11.14
CA PHE A 10 26.04 -52.27 11.89
C PHE A 10 25.72 -51.07 11.00
N LEU A 11 24.51 -51.05 10.44
CA LEU A 11 23.98 -49.87 9.76
C LEU A 11 23.46 -48.89 10.81
N ILE A 12 24.25 -47.86 11.14
CA ILE A 12 23.79 -46.76 12.01
C ILE A 12 22.94 -45.83 11.15
N VAL A 13 21.61 -45.98 11.25
CA VAL A 13 20.66 -45.03 10.66
C VAL A 13 20.51 -43.84 11.60
N VAL A 14 21.24 -42.75 11.33
CA VAL A 14 21.04 -41.48 12.03
C VAL A 14 19.84 -40.77 11.41
N THR A 15 18.65 -40.96 11.97
CA THR A 15 17.49 -40.12 11.67
C THR A 15 17.71 -38.73 12.26
N LEU A 16 18.14 -37.78 11.43
CA LEU A 16 18.15 -36.36 11.76
C LEU A 16 16.70 -35.87 11.89
N VAL A 17 16.20 -35.83 13.13
CA VAL A 17 14.96 -35.11 13.44
C VAL A 17 15.28 -33.62 13.39
N PHE A 18 15.06 -33.00 12.23
CA PHE A 18 15.00 -31.56 12.11
C PHE A 18 13.76 -31.08 12.86
N ALA A 19 13.94 -30.73 14.14
CA ALA A 19 12.97 -29.95 14.88
C ALA A 19 12.87 -28.58 14.18
N ALA A 20 11.79 -28.37 13.44
CA ALA A 20 11.48 -27.06 12.87
C ALA A 20 11.22 -26.09 14.03
N GLN A 21 12.26 -25.35 14.43
CA GLN A 21 12.10 -24.19 15.31
C GLN A 21 11.24 -23.17 14.56
N ALA A 22 9.96 -23.10 14.93
CA ALA A 22 9.11 -22.01 14.53
C ALA A 22 9.73 -20.72 15.08
N SER A 23 10.31 -19.90 14.21
CA SER A 23 10.77 -18.57 14.61
C SER A 23 9.56 -17.78 15.10
N GLN A 24 9.52 -17.54 16.41
CA GLN A 24 8.46 -16.78 17.04
C GLN A 24 8.64 -15.31 16.65
N ARG A 25 7.93 -14.89 15.60
CA ARG A 25 7.96 -13.51 15.11
C ARG A 25 7.74 -12.55 16.27
N LYS A 26 8.62 -11.55 16.37
CA LYS A 26 8.51 -10.50 17.38
C LYS A 26 7.19 -9.73 17.17
N SER A 27 6.42 -9.57 18.23
CA SER A 27 5.16 -8.82 18.26
C SER A 27 5.20 -7.79 19.38
N VAL A 28 4.60 -6.62 19.16
CA VAL A 28 4.40 -5.60 20.18
C VAL A 28 2.98 -5.74 20.74
N ASN A 29 2.86 -5.85 22.05
CA ASN A 29 1.56 -5.86 22.72
C ASN A 29 1.17 -4.42 23.04
N ILE A 30 -0.04 -4.02 22.68
CA ILE A 30 -0.63 -2.71 23.01
C ILE A 30 -1.89 -2.97 23.83
N THR A 31 -1.94 -2.41 25.03
CA THR A 31 -3.16 -2.39 25.86
C THR A 31 -3.64 -0.95 25.98
N LEU A 32 -4.90 -0.69 25.64
CA LEU A 32 -5.51 0.63 25.70
C LEU A 32 -6.70 0.62 26.66
N TYR A 33 -6.63 1.44 27.70
CA TYR A 33 -7.76 1.76 28.57
C TYR A 33 -8.32 3.13 28.15
N TYR A 34 -9.61 3.19 27.86
CA TYR A 34 -10.25 4.34 27.22
C TYR A 34 -11.74 4.46 27.58
N GLU A 35 -12.36 5.55 27.13
CA GLU A 35 -13.79 5.83 27.33
C GLU A 35 -14.47 6.23 26.02
N GLY A 36 -15.76 5.90 25.90
CA GLY A 36 -16.58 6.11 24.72
C GLY A 36 -16.79 7.56 24.29
N LEU A 37 -16.66 8.56 25.17
CA LEU A 37 -16.81 9.99 24.82
C LEU A 37 -15.57 10.85 25.16
N CYS A 38 -14.48 10.26 25.64
CA CYS A 38 -13.25 11.01 25.88
C CYS A 38 -12.56 11.42 24.55
N GLY A 39 -12.52 12.72 24.26
CA GLY A 39 -11.93 13.24 23.02
C GLY A 39 -10.45 12.88 22.81
N GLY A 40 -9.66 12.75 23.89
CA GLY A 40 -8.27 12.26 23.80
C GLY A 40 -8.18 10.78 23.41
N CYS A 41 -9.16 9.97 23.82
CA CYS A 41 -9.27 8.57 23.41
C CYS A 41 -9.68 8.45 21.94
N HIS A 42 -10.61 9.30 21.50
CA HIS A 42 -11.04 9.37 20.08
C HIS A 42 -9.85 9.69 19.19
N ALA A 43 -9.12 10.77 19.47
CA ALA A 43 -7.92 11.15 18.72
C ALA A 43 -6.88 10.03 18.67
N PHE A 44 -6.56 9.39 19.81
CA PHE A 44 -5.61 8.27 19.79
C PHE A 44 -6.12 7.07 18.97
N ILE A 45 -7.41 6.72 19.06
CA ILE A 45 -7.95 5.58 18.33
C ILE A 45 -7.99 5.85 16.82
N LEU A 46 -8.46 7.03 16.41
CA LEU A 46 -8.66 7.40 15.02
C LEU A 46 -7.35 7.77 14.32
N ASP A 47 -6.50 8.58 14.95
CA ASP A 47 -5.32 9.17 14.29
C ASP A 47 -4.06 8.30 14.43
N GLN A 48 -3.96 7.51 15.51
CA GLN A 48 -2.77 6.70 15.81
C GLN A 48 -3.04 5.19 15.72
N LEU A 49 -3.98 4.65 16.49
CA LEU A 49 -4.15 3.21 16.65
C LEU A 49 -4.74 2.51 15.42
N HIS A 50 -5.87 2.99 14.90
CA HIS A 50 -6.53 2.42 13.71
C HIS A 50 -5.62 2.37 12.47
N PRO A 51 -4.95 3.48 12.05
CA PRO A 51 -4.05 3.45 10.91
C PRO A 51 -2.78 2.62 11.17
N THR A 52 -2.22 2.67 12.39
CA THR A 52 -1.02 1.87 12.73
C THR A 52 -1.33 0.38 12.70
N TYR A 53 -2.46 -0.05 13.27
CA TYR A 53 -2.88 -1.45 13.27
C TYR A 53 -3.15 -1.96 11.85
N GLY A 54 -3.72 -1.14 10.97
CA GLY A 54 -3.89 -1.49 9.55
C GLY A 54 -2.56 -1.77 8.83
N LYS A 55 -1.47 -1.09 9.22
CA LYS A 55 -0.13 -1.29 8.65
C LYS A 55 0.65 -2.43 9.31
N LEU A 56 0.39 -2.72 10.58
CA LEU A 56 1.19 -3.62 11.42
C LEU A 56 0.42 -4.81 12.03
N GLU A 57 -0.79 -5.14 11.55
CA GLU A 57 -1.68 -6.17 12.11
C GLU A 57 -0.97 -7.48 12.52
N GLN A 58 -0.13 -8.04 11.64
CA GLN A 58 0.60 -9.30 11.91
C GLN A 58 1.76 -9.18 12.93
N TYR A 59 2.01 -7.98 13.46
CA TYR A 59 3.07 -7.64 14.42
C TYR A 59 2.52 -7.01 15.70
N LEU A 60 1.21 -6.77 15.80
CA LEU A 60 0.58 -6.12 16.95
C LEU A 60 -0.47 -7.02 17.60
N ASN A 61 -0.31 -7.30 18.89
CA ASN A 61 -1.36 -7.86 19.72
C ASN A 61 -2.07 -6.70 20.42
N LEU A 62 -3.39 -6.57 20.24
CA LEU A 62 -4.16 -5.44 20.76
C LEU A 62 -5.20 -5.92 21.79
N ASP A 63 -5.24 -5.22 22.92
CA ASP A 63 -6.17 -5.44 24.03
C ASP A 63 -6.88 -4.10 24.34
N LEU A 64 -8.21 -4.09 24.25
CA LEU A 64 -9.04 -2.90 24.34
C LEU A 64 -9.93 -2.96 25.59
N LEU A 65 -9.83 -1.97 26.47
CA LEU A 65 -10.61 -1.84 27.69
C LEU A 65 -11.43 -0.54 27.69
N PRO A 66 -12.63 -0.53 27.07
CA PRO A 66 -13.58 0.56 27.20
C PRO A 66 -14.20 0.53 28.62
N PHE A 67 -13.73 1.43 29.48
CA PHE A 67 -14.23 1.66 30.84
C PHE A 67 -13.63 2.95 31.44
N GLY A 68 -12.30 3.07 31.34
CA GLY A 68 -11.52 4.23 31.78
C GLY A 68 -11.78 4.67 33.23
N ASN A 69 -12.18 5.93 33.42
CA ASN A 69 -12.42 6.53 34.72
C ASN A 69 -13.85 6.31 35.25
N ALA A 70 -14.65 5.41 34.66
CA ALA A 70 -16.00 5.14 35.13
C ALA A 70 -16.02 4.62 36.59
N ASP A 71 -17.05 5.02 37.33
CA ASP A 71 -17.37 4.42 38.62
C ASP A 71 -18.30 3.21 38.43
N MET A 72 -18.14 2.18 39.25
CA MET A 72 -19.05 1.04 39.32
C MET A 72 -19.35 0.69 40.78
N LYS A 73 -20.63 0.54 41.08
CA LYS A 73 -21.17 0.26 42.42
C LYS A 73 -22.18 -0.88 42.37
N ASP A 74 -22.12 -1.78 43.34
CA ASP A 74 -23.22 -2.70 43.59
C ASP A 74 -24.33 -1.97 44.36
N VAL A 75 -25.55 -2.00 43.81
CA VAL A 75 -26.77 -1.51 44.45
C VAL A 75 -27.76 -2.67 44.49
N ASN A 76 -27.86 -3.33 45.65
CA ASN A 76 -28.78 -4.45 45.91
C ASN A 76 -28.61 -5.64 44.96
N GLY A 77 -27.36 -5.99 44.60
CA GLY A 77 -27.04 -7.07 43.66
C GLY A 77 -27.14 -6.69 42.19
N THR A 78 -27.32 -5.40 41.88
CA THR A 78 -27.26 -4.85 40.52
C THR A 78 -26.04 -3.93 40.40
N VAL A 79 -25.17 -4.19 39.43
CA VAL A 79 -24.05 -3.29 39.13
C VAL A 79 -24.57 -2.05 38.40
N VAL A 80 -24.20 -0.87 38.89
CA VAL A 80 -24.54 0.42 38.27
C VAL A 80 -23.25 1.17 37.93
N PHE A 81 -23.12 1.57 36.67
CA PHE A 81 -22.01 2.37 36.16
C PHE A 81 -22.32 3.88 36.21
N ASN A 82 -21.33 4.70 36.54
CA ASN A 82 -21.39 6.15 36.41
C ASN A 82 -20.16 6.64 35.63
N CYS A 83 -20.35 7.01 34.37
CA CYS A 83 -19.27 7.44 33.47
C CYS A 83 -19.09 8.97 33.49
N GLN A 84 -17.91 9.47 33.14
CA GLN A 84 -17.58 10.89 33.30
C GLN A 84 -18.43 11.79 32.39
N HIS A 85 -18.74 11.30 31.19
CA HIS A 85 -19.54 12.01 30.19
C HIS A 85 -21.02 11.56 30.21
N GLY A 86 -21.49 10.96 31.32
CA GLY A 86 -22.89 10.60 31.53
C GLY A 86 -23.30 9.22 31.00
N PRO A 87 -24.61 8.94 30.91
CA PRO A 87 -25.13 7.61 30.56
C PRO A 87 -24.81 7.19 29.12
N ASP A 88 -24.71 8.15 28.20
CA ASP A 88 -24.38 7.91 26.80
C ASP A 88 -22.99 7.26 26.65
N GLU A 89 -22.01 7.70 27.45
CA GLU A 89 -20.69 7.08 27.51
C GLU A 89 -20.73 5.67 28.09
N CYS A 90 -21.52 5.43 29.14
CA CYS A 90 -21.67 4.08 29.67
C CYS A 90 -22.25 3.13 28.62
N TYR A 91 -23.28 3.56 27.89
CA TYR A 91 -23.85 2.78 26.79
C TYR A 91 -22.84 2.54 25.65
N ILE A 92 -22.05 3.54 25.25
CA ILE A 92 -20.98 3.36 24.25
C ILE A 92 -19.93 2.37 24.75
N ASN A 93 -19.53 2.46 26.03
CA ASN A 93 -18.62 1.50 26.66
C ASN A 93 -19.21 0.07 26.63
N GLU A 94 -20.48 -0.13 27.00
CA GLU A 94 -21.15 -1.46 26.92
C GLU A 94 -21.17 -2.00 25.48
N VAL A 95 -21.53 -1.18 24.49
CA VAL A 95 -21.53 -1.58 23.06
C VAL A 95 -20.12 -1.98 22.60
N GLN A 96 -19.09 -1.21 22.97
CA GLN A 96 -17.70 -1.50 22.61
C GLN A 96 -17.16 -2.72 23.36
N THR A 97 -17.53 -2.93 24.62
CA THR A 97 -17.20 -4.15 25.38
C THR A 97 -17.82 -5.39 24.73
N CYS A 98 -19.10 -5.34 24.37
CA CYS A 98 -19.76 -6.40 23.62
C CYS A 98 -19.08 -6.64 22.26
N ALA A 99 -18.61 -5.58 21.60
CA ALA A 99 -17.84 -5.72 20.37
C ALA A 99 -16.50 -6.43 20.60
N VAL A 100 -15.77 -6.14 21.68
CA VAL A 100 -14.52 -6.86 22.04
C VAL A 100 -14.75 -8.37 22.16
N LYS A 101 -15.91 -8.79 22.68
CA LYS A 101 -16.29 -10.22 22.80
C LYS A 101 -16.71 -10.86 21.48
N TYR A 102 -17.46 -10.15 20.63
CA TYR A 102 -18.17 -10.74 19.49
C TYR A 102 -17.60 -10.39 18.10
N VAL A 103 -16.80 -9.34 17.98
CA VAL A 103 -16.26 -8.89 16.68
C VAL A 103 -14.85 -9.42 16.48
N HIS A 104 -14.70 -10.37 15.56
CA HIS A 104 -13.42 -10.96 15.18
C HIS A 104 -13.25 -10.98 13.65
N PRO A 105 -12.02 -10.88 13.11
CA PRO A 105 -10.74 -10.70 13.83
C PRO A 105 -10.56 -9.28 14.39
N THR A 106 -9.47 -9.05 15.13
CA THR A 106 -9.16 -7.77 15.79
C THR A 106 -9.16 -6.55 14.84
N ARG A 107 -8.76 -6.71 13.58
CA ARG A 107 -8.89 -5.66 12.55
C ARG A 107 -10.33 -5.17 12.41
N LYS A 108 -11.28 -6.11 12.33
CA LYS A 108 -12.72 -5.84 12.19
C LYS A 108 -13.33 -5.22 13.46
N LEU A 109 -12.82 -5.59 14.64
CA LEU A 109 -13.16 -4.94 15.91
C LEU A 109 -12.72 -3.48 15.89
N LEU A 110 -11.48 -3.22 15.49
CA LEU A 110 -10.94 -1.87 15.47
C LEU A 110 -11.61 -0.99 14.39
N ASP A 111 -11.97 -1.56 13.23
CA ASP A 111 -12.80 -0.90 12.21
C ASP A 111 -14.19 -0.52 12.75
N PHE A 112 -14.79 -1.38 13.60
CA PHE A 112 -16.08 -1.11 14.24
C PHE A 112 -15.97 0.02 15.29
N VAL A 113 -14.98 -0.05 16.17
CA VAL A 113 -14.74 0.97 17.21
C VAL A 113 -14.41 2.32 16.57
N ALA A 114 -13.47 2.37 15.62
CA ALA A 114 -13.13 3.60 14.90
C ALA A 114 -14.34 4.15 14.12
N CYS A 115 -15.17 3.30 13.52
CA CYS A 115 -16.42 3.74 12.90
C CYS A 115 -17.33 4.41 13.94
N MET A 116 -17.57 3.80 15.11
CA MET A 116 -18.44 4.40 16.14
C MET A 116 -17.91 5.75 16.62
N LEU A 117 -16.61 5.86 16.90
CA LEU A 117 -15.99 7.09 17.42
C LEU A 117 -15.85 8.20 16.38
N SER A 118 -15.96 7.91 15.09
CA SER A 118 -15.95 8.92 14.00
C SER A 118 -17.33 9.52 13.69
N HIS A 119 -18.40 9.04 14.33
CA HIS A 119 -19.73 9.63 14.20
C HIS A 119 -19.93 10.81 15.17
N ASN A 120 -20.61 11.87 14.70
CA ASN A 120 -21.03 13.02 15.53
C ASN A 120 -21.87 12.62 16.76
N ASP A 121 -22.52 11.47 16.71
CA ASP A 121 -23.29 10.88 17.80
C ASP A 121 -22.99 9.37 17.87
N PRO A 122 -21.99 8.96 18.66
CA PRO A 122 -21.59 7.55 18.77
C PRO A 122 -22.69 6.65 19.35
N THR A 123 -23.68 7.18 20.07
CA THR A 123 -24.80 6.39 20.63
C THR A 123 -25.67 5.78 19.52
N LYS A 124 -25.78 6.46 18.37
CA LYS A 124 -26.54 6.00 17.20
C LYS A 124 -25.68 5.29 16.16
N ALA A 125 -24.38 5.17 16.39
CA ALA A 125 -23.43 4.62 15.42
C ALA A 125 -23.34 3.09 15.41
N GLY A 126 -23.79 2.40 16.47
CA GLY A 126 -23.62 0.95 16.63
C GLY A 126 -24.16 0.13 15.45
N GLU A 127 -25.41 0.34 15.05
CA GLU A 127 -26.02 -0.37 13.92
C GLU A 127 -25.32 -0.09 12.56
N PRO A 128 -25.18 1.16 12.09
CA PRO A 128 -24.53 1.42 10.80
C PRO A 128 -23.06 0.96 10.78
N CYS A 129 -22.35 1.05 11.90
CA CYS A 129 -20.97 0.54 11.99
C CYS A 129 -20.92 -0.99 11.99
N ALA A 130 -21.85 -1.68 12.66
CA ALA A 130 -21.96 -3.14 12.58
C ALA A 130 -22.24 -3.59 11.14
N GLN A 131 -23.16 -2.91 10.43
CA GLN A 131 -23.41 -3.16 9.01
C GLN A 131 -22.16 -2.90 8.15
N LYS A 132 -21.45 -1.79 8.36
CA LYS A 132 -20.21 -1.42 7.63
C LYS A 132 -19.12 -2.49 7.73
N VAL A 133 -18.96 -3.12 8.89
CA VAL A 133 -17.98 -4.20 9.11
C VAL A 133 -18.55 -5.61 8.86
N GLY A 134 -19.84 -5.74 8.56
CA GLY A 134 -20.53 -7.02 8.37
C GLY A 134 -20.67 -7.85 9.65
N THR A 135 -20.99 -7.22 10.78
CA THR A 135 -21.33 -7.87 12.06
C THR A 135 -22.85 -7.83 12.27
N ASP A 136 -23.40 -8.86 12.95
CA ASP A 136 -24.80 -8.85 13.39
C ASP A 136 -25.00 -7.84 14.54
N TRP A 137 -25.60 -6.69 14.22
CA TRP A 137 -25.98 -5.68 15.22
C TRP A 137 -26.93 -6.25 16.28
N GLY A 138 -27.82 -7.17 15.92
CA GLY A 138 -28.74 -7.80 16.85
C GLY A 138 -28.04 -8.60 17.96
N VAL A 139 -26.86 -9.19 17.67
CA VAL A 139 -26.02 -9.81 18.72
C VAL A 139 -25.44 -8.75 19.64
N LEU A 140 -24.80 -7.71 19.08
CA LEU A 140 -24.18 -6.64 19.87
C LEU A 140 -25.21 -5.91 20.76
N ASN A 141 -26.34 -5.52 20.19
CA ASN A 141 -27.42 -4.81 20.89
C ASN A 141 -28.04 -5.66 22.02
N ARG A 142 -28.25 -6.97 21.80
CA ARG A 142 -28.75 -7.87 22.86
C ARG A 142 -27.75 -8.03 24.01
N CYS A 143 -26.45 -8.03 23.70
CA CYS A 143 -25.41 -8.01 24.71
C CYS A 143 -25.41 -6.67 25.47
N SER A 144 -25.31 -5.54 24.76
CA SER A 144 -25.11 -4.22 25.37
C SER A 144 -26.33 -3.65 26.10
N THR A 145 -27.54 -4.15 25.82
CA THR A 145 -28.78 -3.80 26.56
C THR A 145 -29.22 -4.91 27.53
N GLY A 146 -28.38 -5.94 27.72
CA GLY A 146 -28.68 -7.11 28.53
C GLY A 146 -27.67 -7.32 29.67
N PRO A 147 -27.93 -8.29 30.57
CA PRO A 147 -27.07 -8.55 31.72
C PRO A 147 -25.65 -8.98 31.32
N GLU A 148 -25.46 -9.55 30.12
CA GLU A 148 -24.15 -9.91 29.57
C GLU A 148 -23.26 -8.68 29.33
N GLY A 149 -23.80 -7.59 28.77
CA GLY A 149 -23.03 -6.35 28.58
C GLY A 149 -22.59 -5.72 29.90
N THR A 150 -23.49 -5.73 30.89
CA THR A 150 -23.23 -5.28 32.25
C THR A 150 -22.15 -6.13 32.94
N GLU A 151 -22.20 -7.47 32.81
CA GLU A 151 -21.19 -8.39 33.36
C GLU A 151 -19.81 -8.14 32.71
N LEU A 152 -19.75 -8.04 31.38
CA LEU A 152 -18.50 -7.79 30.66
C LEU A 152 -17.92 -6.40 30.97
N LEU A 153 -18.76 -5.36 31.08
CA LEU A 153 -18.28 -4.02 31.44
C LEU A 153 -17.79 -3.97 32.90
N TYR A 154 -18.39 -4.77 33.79
CA TYR A 154 -17.90 -4.97 35.14
C TYR A 154 -16.53 -5.67 35.15
N GLU A 155 -16.30 -6.68 34.29
CA GLU A 155 -14.98 -7.29 34.11
C GLU A 155 -13.94 -6.27 33.58
N MET A 156 -14.29 -5.44 32.60
CA MET A 156 -13.42 -4.34 32.13
C MET A 156 -13.11 -3.35 33.27
N GLY A 157 -14.09 -3.04 34.12
CA GLY A 157 -13.92 -2.22 35.31
C GLY A 157 -13.00 -2.85 36.35
N LEU A 158 -13.11 -4.15 36.60
CA LEU A 158 -12.20 -4.89 37.48
C LEU A 158 -10.77 -4.87 36.96
N ARG A 159 -10.56 -5.10 35.65
CA ARG A 159 -9.23 -5.02 35.00
C ARG A 159 -8.65 -3.60 35.11
N THR A 160 -9.45 -2.58 34.84
CA THR A 160 -9.02 -1.17 34.87
C THR A 160 -8.69 -0.69 36.29
N ARG A 161 -9.49 -1.09 37.30
CA ARG A 161 -9.25 -0.75 38.72
C ARG A 161 -8.17 -1.59 39.39
N GLY A 162 -7.98 -2.82 38.94
CA GLY A 162 -6.92 -3.72 39.42
C GLY A 162 -5.53 -3.31 38.95
N HIS A 163 -5.44 -2.42 37.96
CA HIS A 163 -4.18 -1.94 37.38
C HIS A 163 -3.26 -1.29 38.43
N GLN A 164 -1.96 -1.58 38.36
CA GLN A 164 -0.93 -1.07 39.27
C GLN A 164 0.24 -0.49 38.47
N PRO A 165 0.56 0.82 38.59
CA PRO A 165 -0.07 1.81 39.47
C PRO A 165 -1.49 2.18 38.99
N PRO A 166 -2.40 2.65 39.88
CA PRO A 166 -3.76 3.01 39.47
C PRO A 166 -3.79 3.99 38.29
N ILE A 167 -4.66 3.74 37.33
CA ILE A 167 -4.90 4.61 36.17
C ILE A 167 -5.49 5.94 36.65
N LYS A 168 -4.95 7.06 36.14
CA LYS A 168 -5.28 8.42 36.61
C LYS A 168 -5.91 9.33 35.55
N TYR A 169 -5.90 8.88 34.30
CA TYR A 169 -6.39 9.60 33.12
C TYR A 169 -6.53 8.59 31.98
N VAL A 170 -7.30 8.95 30.95
CA VAL A 170 -7.37 8.21 29.69
C VAL A 170 -7.12 9.15 28.49
N PRO A 171 -6.65 8.66 27.33
CA PRO A 171 -6.27 7.27 27.05
C PRO A 171 -5.06 6.86 27.89
N TRP A 172 -5.09 5.66 28.47
CA TRP A 172 -3.92 5.08 29.13
C TRP A 172 -3.36 4.00 28.23
N ILE A 173 -2.14 4.23 27.73
CA ILE A 173 -1.52 3.37 26.73
C ILE A 173 -0.39 2.60 27.41
N GLU A 174 -0.45 1.28 27.30
CA GLU A 174 0.64 0.39 27.69
C GLU A 174 1.22 -0.29 26.46
N VAL A 175 2.54 -0.42 26.45
CA VAL A 175 3.26 -1.11 25.38
C VAL A 175 4.17 -2.16 26.00
N ASN A 176 3.96 -3.42 25.60
CA ASN A 176 4.59 -4.61 26.18
C ASN A 176 4.40 -4.71 27.71
N GLY A 177 3.22 -4.34 28.22
CA GLY A 177 2.90 -4.35 29.65
C GLY A 177 3.63 -3.28 30.47
N MET A 178 4.08 -2.20 29.83
CA MET A 178 4.71 -1.06 30.49
C MET A 178 4.01 0.25 30.11
N HIS A 179 3.78 1.08 31.12
CA HIS A 179 3.35 2.47 30.98
C HIS A 179 4.37 3.42 31.64
N ASN A 180 4.68 4.52 30.96
CA ASN A 180 5.34 5.70 31.54
C ASN A 180 5.13 6.91 30.63
N VAL A 181 5.50 8.10 31.09
CA VAL A 181 5.34 9.38 30.36
C VAL A 181 5.97 9.33 28.95
N THR A 182 7.11 8.65 28.77
CA THR A 182 7.75 8.50 27.46
C THR A 182 6.95 7.58 26.55
N ILE A 183 6.51 6.41 27.03
CA ILE A 183 5.67 5.47 26.26
C ILE A 183 4.36 6.15 25.83
N GLN A 184 3.65 6.78 26.78
CA GLN A 184 2.40 7.48 26.54
C GLN A 184 2.57 8.59 25.48
N LYS A 185 3.58 9.45 25.66
CA LYS A 185 3.89 10.53 24.72
C LYS A 185 4.21 9.99 23.33
N ARG A 186 5.14 9.04 23.23
CA ARG A 186 5.58 8.47 21.95
C ARG A 186 4.45 7.77 21.19
N ALA A 187 3.60 7.03 21.90
CA ALA A 187 2.43 6.41 21.32
C ALA A 187 1.40 7.43 20.80
N GLN A 188 1.19 8.55 21.51
CA GLN A 188 0.29 9.61 21.06
C GLN A 188 0.84 10.43 19.89
N GLU A 189 2.16 10.58 19.77
CA GLU A 189 2.81 11.36 18.71
C GLU A 189 3.01 10.55 17.41
N ASP A 190 3.57 9.34 17.51
CA ASP A 190 3.89 8.46 16.38
C ASP A 190 3.90 6.99 16.84
N LEU A 191 2.70 6.42 17.02
CA LEU A 191 2.55 5.01 17.40
C LEU A 191 3.19 4.07 16.37
N PHE A 192 3.09 4.42 15.09
CA PHE A 192 3.64 3.62 13.99
C PHE A 192 5.16 3.53 14.09
N GLY A 193 5.86 4.67 14.09
CA GLY A 193 7.32 4.72 14.21
C GLY A 193 7.81 4.15 15.55
N PHE A 194 7.08 4.35 16.64
CA PHE A 194 7.42 3.77 17.94
C PHE A 194 7.29 2.24 17.95
N ALA A 195 6.18 1.68 17.45
CA ALA A 195 6.01 0.24 17.30
C ALA A 195 7.07 -0.37 16.37
N CYS A 196 7.43 0.35 15.30
CA CYS A 196 8.47 -0.06 14.37
C CYS A 196 9.87 -0.15 15.01
N GLU A 197 10.27 0.81 15.85
CA GLU A 197 11.52 0.72 16.62
C GLU A 197 11.50 -0.47 17.59
N LEU A 198 10.36 -0.75 18.22
CA LEU A 198 10.20 -1.91 19.11
C LEU A 198 10.29 -3.25 18.37
N LEU A 199 10.18 -3.29 17.04
CA LEU A 199 10.32 -4.50 16.22
C LEU A 199 11.77 -4.78 15.78
N GLU A 200 12.74 -3.93 16.11
CA GLU A 200 14.16 -4.18 15.80
C GLU A 200 14.73 -5.45 16.50
N PRO A 201 15.68 -6.17 15.86
CA PRO A 201 16.29 -5.90 14.55
C PRO A 201 15.49 -6.45 13.36
N GLU A 202 14.48 -7.31 13.58
CA GLU A 202 13.66 -7.91 12.53
C GLU A 202 12.52 -6.98 12.05
N THR A 203 12.87 -5.74 11.67
CA THR A 203 11.88 -4.74 11.29
C THR A 203 11.11 -5.12 10.01
N PRO A 204 9.76 -5.04 10.03
CA PRO A 204 8.93 -5.14 8.84
C PRO A 204 9.40 -4.16 7.77
N ARG A 205 9.22 -4.48 6.47
CA ARG A 205 9.60 -3.55 5.38
C ARG A 205 8.91 -2.19 5.50
N ILE A 206 7.63 -2.19 5.91
CA ILE A 206 6.84 -0.99 6.14
C ILE A 206 7.43 -0.12 7.27
N CYS A 207 8.12 -0.72 8.25
CA CYS A 207 8.78 -0.04 9.35
C CYS A 207 10.15 0.57 9.01
N LYS A 208 10.71 0.25 7.84
CA LYS A 208 12.00 0.81 7.45
C LYS A 208 11.78 2.25 7.00
N LYS A 209 12.04 3.19 7.91
CA LYS A 209 12.13 4.62 7.60
C LYS A 209 12.95 4.78 6.32
N PRO A 210 12.44 5.43 5.27
CA PRO A 210 13.28 5.79 4.14
C PRO A 210 14.47 6.59 4.66
N SER A 211 15.63 6.45 4.00
CA SER A 211 16.79 7.32 4.25
C SER A 211 16.31 8.79 4.25
N PRO A 212 16.87 9.70 5.09
CA PRO A 212 16.40 11.09 5.22
C PRO A 212 16.46 11.96 3.94
N TYR A 213 16.79 11.36 2.80
CA TYR A 213 16.65 11.90 1.44
C TYR A 213 15.34 11.49 0.72
N TYR A 214 14.41 10.78 1.38
CA TYR A 214 13.28 10.11 0.71
C TYR A 214 11.89 10.40 1.32
N CYS A 215 11.14 11.30 0.67
CA CYS A 215 9.69 11.45 0.84
C CYS A 215 8.95 10.84 -0.36
N PHE A 216 8.63 9.55 -0.29
CA PHE A 216 7.70 8.87 -1.21
C PHE A 216 6.97 7.77 -0.42
N SER A 217 5.84 8.07 0.24
CA SER A 217 5.02 7.04 0.92
C SER A 217 3.77 6.70 0.13
N GLU A 218 2.79 7.61 0.03
CA GLU A 218 1.42 7.27 -0.38
C GLU A 218 1.30 6.64 -1.78
N HIS A 219 1.75 7.32 -2.85
CA HIS A 219 1.70 6.75 -4.21
C HIS A 219 2.58 5.50 -4.37
N ARG A 220 3.66 5.40 -3.58
CA ARG A 220 4.60 4.29 -3.63
C ARG A 220 3.99 3.05 -2.98
N ASP A 221 3.42 3.22 -1.80
CA ASP A 221 2.82 2.14 -1.02
C ASP A 221 1.53 1.66 -1.71
N PHE A 222 0.71 2.57 -2.26
CA PHE A 222 -0.36 2.21 -3.19
C PHE A 222 0.15 1.38 -4.37
N PHE A 223 1.24 1.82 -5.03
CA PHE A 223 1.78 1.07 -6.16
C PHE A 223 2.27 -0.33 -5.76
N LEU A 224 3.04 -0.43 -4.67
CA LEU A 224 3.72 -1.64 -4.25
C LEU A 224 2.80 -2.67 -3.58
N ASP A 225 1.84 -2.19 -2.79
CA ASP A 225 1.04 -3.02 -1.88
C ASP A 225 -0.41 -3.19 -2.38
N GLN A 226 -0.92 -2.30 -3.23
CA GLN A 226 -2.24 -2.42 -3.86
C GLN A 226 -2.17 -2.75 -5.36
N LEU A 227 -1.65 -1.84 -6.18
CA LEU A 227 -1.73 -1.94 -7.65
C LEU A 227 -0.96 -3.16 -8.19
N TRP A 228 0.31 -3.27 -7.83
CA TRP A 228 1.19 -4.34 -8.29
C TRP A 228 0.69 -5.77 -7.96
N PRO A 229 0.34 -6.10 -6.69
CA PRO A 229 -0.15 -7.43 -6.35
C PRO A 229 -1.59 -7.69 -6.82
N THR A 230 -2.42 -6.65 -6.99
CA THR A 230 -3.76 -6.81 -7.55
C THR A 230 -3.71 -7.11 -9.04
N TYR A 231 -2.89 -6.37 -9.81
CA TYR A 231 -2.70 -6.63 -11.23
C TYR A 231 -2.21 -8.06 -11.47
N GLY A 232 -1.27 -8.55 -10.66
CA GLY A 232 -0.78 -9.95 -10.75
C GLY A 232 -1.83 -11.04 -10.47
N LYS A 233 -3.01 -10.69 -9.96
CA LYS A 233 -4.14 -11.62 -9.78
C LYS A 233 -5.24 -11.44 -10.85
N LEU A 234 -5.31 -10.26 -11.47
CA LEU A 234 -6.42 -9.82 -12.34
C LEU A 234 -5.92 -9.31 -13.71
N GLU A 235 -4.73 -9.72 -14.16
CA GLU A 235 -4.03 -9.21 -15.35
C GLU A 235 -4.90 -9.23 -16.62
N GLU A 236 -5.65 -10.31 -16.86
CA GLU A 236 -6.56 -10.45 -18.01
C GLU A 236 -7.83 -9.56 -17.92
N HIS A 237 -8.08 -8.93 -16.77
CA HIS A 237 -9.34 -8.24 -16.45
C HIS A 237 -9.15 -6.77 -16.06
N LEU A 238 -7.92 -6.26 -16.04
CA LEU A 238 -7.58 -4.88 -15.71
C LEU A 238 -6.76 -4.21 -16.81
N HIS A 239 -7.24 -3.06 -17.28
CA HIS A 239 -6.43 -2.13 -18.05
C HIS A 239 -5.85 -1.08 -17.08
N VAL A 240 -4.53 -0.86 -17.12
CA VAL A 240 -3.83 0.07 -16.22
C VAL A 240 -3.06 1.08 -17.06
N ASP A 241 -3.56 2.32 -17.09
CA ASP A 241 -2.86 3.46 -17.68
C ASP A 241 -2.08 4.19 -16.58
N LEU A 242 -0.75 4.10 -16.61
CA LEU A 242 0.12 4.86 -15.71
C LEU A 242 0.47 6.22 -16.30
N VAL A 243 0.35 7.27 -15.48
CA VAL A 243 0.77 8.64 -15.84
C VAL A 243 1.80 9.15 -14.82
N PRO A 244 3.08 8.77 -14.95
CA PRO A 244 4.16 9.14 -14.03
C PRO A 244 4.62 10.59 -14.26
N PHE A 245 3.77 11.53 -13.87
CA PHE A 245 3.99 12.97 -13.95
C PHE A 245 3.85 13.64 -12.58
N GLY A 246 2.94 13.11 -11.74
CA GLY A 246 2.67 13.63 -10.40
C GLY A 246 2.38 15.13 -10.38
N LYS A 247 2.80 15.81 -9.30
CA LYS A 247 2.59 17.25 -9.11
C LYS A 247 3.61 18.14 -9.85
N ALA A 248 4.25 17.63 -10.89
CA ALA A 248 5.17 18.42 -11.69
C ALA A 248 4.44 19.53 -12.47
N HIS A 249 5.10 20.67 -12.66
CA HIS A 249 4.60 21.76 -13.49
C HIS A 249 5.46 21.91 -14.75
N ALA A 250 4.82 21.86 -15.92
CA ALA A 250 5.46 22.17 -17.20
C ALA A 250 5.30 23.65 -17.54
N ASN A 251 6.41 24.34 -17.80
CA ASN A 251 6.45 25.74 -18.22
C ASN A 251 7.09 25.86 -19.59
N ILE A 252 6.54 26.72 -20.46
CA ILE A 252 7.16 27.06 -21.75
C ILE A 252 7.89 28.38 -21.60
N VAL A 253 9.21 28.37 -21.74
CA VAL A 253 10.06 29.56 -21.69
C VAL A 253 10.78 29.67 -23.04
N ASN A 254 10.46 30.72 -23.81
CA ASN A 254 11.03 30.97 -25.14
C ASN A 254 10.93 29.78 -26.13
N GLY A 255 9.84 29.01 -26.05
CA GLY A 255 9.61 27.81 -26.88
C GLY A 255 10.21 26.51 -26.32
N THR A 256 11.08 26.59 -25.31
CA THR A 256 11.62 25.43 -24.60
C THR A 256 10.67 25.02 -23.48
N ILE A 257 10.31 23.73 -23.43
CA ILE A 257 9.53 23.16 -22.33
C ILE A 257 10.48 22.86 -21.17
N THR A 258 10.12 23.28 -19.96
CA THR A 258 10.89 23.08 -18.73
C THR A 258 9.98 22.53 -17.65
N PHE A 259 10.47 21.56 -16.88
CA PHE A 259 9.71 20.94 -15.79
C PHE A 259 10.20 21.44 -14.43
N LYS A 260 9.25 21.74 -13.53
CA LYS A 260 9.50 22.05 -12.13
C LYS A 260 8.74 21.05 -11.27
N CYS A 261 9.46 20.13 -10.65
CA CYS A 261 8.90 19.13 -9.73
C CYS A 261 9.00 19.59 -8.28
N GLN A 262 8.15 19.04 -7.41
CA GLN A 262 7.93 19.54 -6.06
C GLN A 262 9.16 19.35 -5.15
N HIS A 263 9.91 18.27 -5.34
CA HIS A 263 11.07 17.84 -4.56
C HIS A 263 12.39 17.98 -5.34
N GLY A 264 12.39 18.79 -6.40
CA GLY A 264 13.58 19.12 -7.18
C GLY A 264 13.94 18.14 -8.31
N PRO A 265 15.16 18.21 -8.86
CA PRO A 265 15.53 17.53 -10.10
C PRO A 265 15.45 15.99 -10.06
N GLY A 266 15.68 15.39 -8.89
CA GLY A 266 15.62 13.93 -8.73
C GLY A 266 14.22 13.36 -8.94
N GLU A 267 13.16 14.09 -8.54
CA GLU A 267 11.78 13.71 -8.81
C GLU A 267 11.47 13.81 -10.31
N CYS A 268 11.87 14.90 -10.97
CA CYS A 268 11.68 15.06 -12.42
C CYS A 268 12.33 13.90 -13.20
N TYR A 269 13.57 13.56 -12.84
CA TYR A 269 14.30 12.46 -13.44
C TYR A 269 13.60 11.10 -13.25
N VAL A 270 13.05 10.82 -12.06
CA VAL A 270 12.30 9.57 -11.82
C VAL A 270 11.00 9.54 -12.63
N ASN A 271 10.27 10.67 -12.73
CA ASN A 271 9.06 10.79 -13.55
C ASN A 271 9.38 10.60 -15.05
N GLU A 272 10.50 11.14 -15.54
CA GLU A 272 10.99 10.94 -16.92
C GLU A 272 11.33 9.46 -17.19
N VAL A 273 12.08 8.79 -16.29
CA VAL A 273 12.44 7.37 -16.42
C VAL A 273 11.19 6.48 -16.38
N GLN A 274 10.23 6.75 -15.48
CA GLN A 274 8.96 6.03 -15.45
C GLN A 274 8.12 6.31 -16.71
N THR A 275 8.09 7.55 -17.23
CA THR A 275 7.39 7.89 -18.48
C THR A 275 7.96 7.12 -19.67
N CYS A 276 9.29 7.00 -19.76
CA CYS A 276 9.95 6.16 -20.75
C CYS A 276 9.55 4.69 -20.58
N ALA A 277 9.50 4.17 -19.35
CA ALA A 277 9.08 2.80 -19.10
C ALA A 277 7.64 2.53 -19.56
N VAL A 278 6.69 3.43 -19.26
CA VAL A 278 5.28 3.32 -19.71
C VAL A 278 5.15 3.18 -21.23
N LYS A 279 6.04 3.84 -21.99
CA LYS A 279 6.05 3.77 -23.46
C LYS A 279 6.69 2.48 -23.98
N TYR A 280 7.79 2.02 -23.38
CA TYR A 280 8.68 1.01 -23.98
C TYR A 280 8.67 -0.37 -23.31
N VAL A 281 8.26 -0.50 -22.05
CA VAL A 281 8.28 -1.78 -21.32
C VAL A 281 6.93 -2.49 -21.48
N HIS A 282 6.93 -3.60 -22.23
CA HIS A 282 5.73 -4.41 -22.49
C HIS A 282 6.00 -5.90 -22.22
N PRO A 283 4.99 -6.69 -21.79
CA PRO A 283 3.61 -6.28 -21.47
C PRO A 283 3.52 -5.47 -20.17
N THR A 284 2.33 -4.92 -19.85
CA THR A 284 2.06 -4.11 -18.64
C THR A 284 2.55 -4.77 -17.35
N ARG A 285 2.54 -6.10 -17.24
CA ARG A 285 3.15 -6.83 -16.13
C ARG A 285 4.63 -6.47 -15.91
N LYS A 286 5.43 -6.42 -16.97
CA LYS A 286 6.86 -6.03 -16.91
C LYS A 286 7.05 -4.55 -16.58
N LEU A 287 6.16 -3.69 -17.09
CA LEU A 287 6.15 -2.27 -16.73
C LEU A 287 5.95 -2.09 -15.23
N LEU A 288 4.96 -2.80 -14.67
CA LEU A 288 4.67 -2.72 -13.25
C LEU A 288 5.76 -3.42 -12.39
N ASP A 289 6.41 -4.49 -12.87
CA ASP A 289 7.63 -5.08 -12.26
C ASP A 289 8.77 -4.03 -12.18
N PHE A 290 9.04 -3.33 -13.28
CA PHE A 290 10.07 -2.30 -13.37
C PHE A 290 9.81 -1.15 -12.39
N VAL A 291 8.60 -0.60 -12.40
CA VAL A 291 8.20 0.51 -11.51
C VAL A 291 8.19 0.05 -10.05
N ALA A 292 7.71 -1.16 -9.75
CA ALA A 292 7.78 -1.74 -8.40
C ALA A 292 9.23 -1.97 -7.94
N CYS A 293 10.14 -2.34 -8.85
CA CYS A 293 11.56 -2.43 -8.52
C CYS A 293 12.14 -1.05 -8.23
N MET A 294 11.84 -0.02 -9.04
CA MET A 294 12.36 1.34 -8.81
C MET A 294 11.91 1.90 -7.45
N PHE A 295 10.62 1.74 -7.13
CA PHE A 295 10.07 2.12 -5.82
C PHE A 295 10.65 1.33 -4.64
N ARG A 296 11.27 0.16 -4.87
CA ARG A 296 11.92 -0.64 -3.82
C ARG A 296 13.41 -0.33 -3.61
N GLN A 297 14.03 0.54 -4.42
CA GLN A 297 15.43 0.90 -4.22
C GLN A 297 15.59 2.01 -3.17
N GLU A 298 16.74 2.00 -2.49
CA GLU A 298 17.16 3.10 -1.60
C GLU A 298 17.50 4.38 -2.37
N ASP A 299 17.77 4.28 -3.68
CA ASP A 299 17.97 5.42 -4.57
C ASP A 299 17.30 5.21 -5.94
N PRO A 300 16.03 5.65 -6.12
CA PRO A 300 15.31 5.64 -7.38
C PRO A 300 16.03 6.37 -8.53
N THR A 301 16.88 7.36 -8.26
CA THR A 301 17.64 8.06 -9.32
C THR A 301 18.74 7.17 -9.92
N LYS A 302 19.13 6.10 -9.22
CA LYS A 302 20.06 5.06 -9.69
C LYS A 302 19.37 3.73 -9.99
N ALA A 303 18.05 3.63 -9.78
CA ALA A 303 17.31 2.38 -9.83
C ALA A 303 16.96 1.88 -11.22
N GLY A 304 16.86 2.77 -12.23
CA GLY A 304 16.41 2.40 -13.57
C GLY A 304 17.21 1.24 -14.17
N GLN A 305 18.51 1.18 -13.89
CA GLN A 305 19.41 0.17 -14.45
C GLN A 305 19.20 -1.24 -13.82
N PRO A 306 19.40 -1.45 -12.49
CA PRO A 306 19.17 -2.76 -11.87
C PRO A 306 17.70 -3.22 -11.91
N CYS A 307 16.77 -2.32 -12.21
CA CYS A 307 15.35 -2.65 -12.37
C CYS A 307 14.96 -2.97 -13.81
N ALA A 308 15.62 -2.38 -14.81
CA ALA A 308 15.53 -2.85 -16.20
C ALA A 308 16.00 -4.31 -16.30
N GLU A 309 17.19 -4.62 -15.78
CA GLU A 309 17.77 -5.97 -15.79
C GLU A 309 16.84 -7.02 -15.18
N LYS A 310 16.25 -6.71 -14.01
CA LYS A 310 15.30 -7.61 -13.31
C LYS A 310 13.94 -7.76 -14.02
N ALA A 311 13.54 -6.80 -14.85
CA ALA A 311 12.35 -6.89 -15.71
C ALA A 311 12.66 -7.56 -17.07
N HIS A 312 13.90 -8.04 -17.28
CA HIS A 312 14.44 -8.50 -18.56
C HIS A 312 14.43 -7.40 -19.65
N ALA A 313 15.08 -6.28 -19.35
CA ALA A 313 15.48 -5.25 -20.29
C ALA A 313 17.01 -5.03 -20.19
N ASP A 314 17.67 -4.87 -21.34
CA ASP A 314 19.13 -4.93 -21.44
C ASP A 314 19.85 -3.67 -20.97
N VAL A 315 21.07 -3.87 -20.48
CA VAL A 315 21.95 -2.86 -19.89
C VAL A 315 23.39 -3.16 -20.29
N VAL A 316 24.16 -2.13 -20.65
CA VAL A 316 25.56 -2.27 -21.05
C VAL A 316 26.45 -1.32 -20.25
N ASN A 317 27.45 -1.85 -19.55
CA ASN A 317 28.53 -1.13 -18.87
C ASN A 317 28.11 0.01 -17.91
N GLY A 318 27.23 -0.29 -16.95
CA GLY A 318 27.26 0.42 -15.66
C GLY A 318 26.75 1.86 -15.63
N THR A 319 26.09 2.35 -16.69
CA THR A 319 25.63 3.75 -16.78
C THR A 319 24.15 3.85 -17.17
N ILE A 320 23.37 4.64 -16.42
CA ILE A 320 22.08 5.23 -16.84
C ILE A 320 22.01 6.68 -16.33
N THR A 321 21.78 7.64 -17.21
CA THR A 321 21.49 9.07 -16.89
C THR A 321 21.09 9.88 -18.13
N PHE A 322 19.81 10.28 -18.23
CA PHE A 322 19.37 11.23 -19.26
C PHE A 322 20.01 12.63 -19.06
N LYS A 323 20.44 13.45 -20.04
CA LYS A 323 20.76 13.36 -21.50
C LYS A 323 20.70 12.00 -22.19
N CYS A 324 20.23 11.95 -23.44
CA CYS A 324 20.44 10.80 -24.32
C CYS A 324 21.93 10.38 -24.25
N GLN A 325 22.20 9.19 -23.69
CA GLN A 325 23.49 8.83 -23.06
C GLN A 325 24.65 8.82 -24.06
N HIS A 326 24.34 8.68 -25.36
CA HIS A 326 25.28 8.60 -26.47
C HIS A 326 25.22 9.83 -27.41
N GLY A 327 24.57 10.92 -26.99
CA GLY A 327 24.60 12.21 -27.68
C GLY A 327 23.46 12.44 -28.69
N PRO A 328 23.60 13.42 -29.62
CA PRO A 328 22.48 13.91 -30.44
C PRO A 328 21.78 12.86 -31.30
N GLY A 329 22.52 11.84 -31.75
CA GLY A 329 21.97 10.75 -32.57
C GLY A 329 20.91 9.90 -31.85
N GLU A 330 21.05 9.69 -30.55
CA GLU A 330 20.09 8.93 -29.75
C GLU A 330 18.79 9.74 -29.51
N CYS A 331 18.90 11.06 -29.33
CA CYS A 331 17.71 11.92 -29.24
C CYS A 331 16.93 11.92 -30.57
N TYR A 332 17.62 12.05 -31.70
CA TYR A 332 17.02 11.95 -33.04
C TYR A 332 16.27 10.62 -33.26
N VAL A 333 16.84 9.50 -32.83
CA VAL A 333 16.18 8.18 -32.94
C VAL A 333 14.90 8.09 -32.11
N ASN A 334 14.89 8.68 -30.90
CA ASN A 334 13.69 8.74 -30.07
C ASN A 334 12.58 9.61 -30.69
N GLU A 335 12.93 10.69 -31.37
CA GLU A 335 12.00 11.54 -32.11
C GLU A 335 11.45 10.81 -33.35
N VAL A 336 12.30 10.12 -34.12
CA VAL A 336 11.89 9.27 -35.26
C VAL A 336 10.89 8.19 -34.83
N GLN A 337 11.15 7.49 -33.72
CA GLN A 337 10.23 6.47 -33.21
C GLN A 337 8.91 7.09 -32.67
N THR A 338 8.97 8.28 -32.07
CA THR A 338 7.78 9.00 -31.58
C THR A 338 6.89 9.45 -32.74
N CYS A 339 7.49 9.94 -33.83
CA CYS A 339 6.79 10.27 -35.07
C CYS A 339 6.24 9.04 -35.78
N ALA A 340 6.93 7.89 -35.70
CA ALA A 340 6.41 6.63 -36.22
C ALA A 340 5.13 6.19 -35.50
N VAL A 341 5.02 6.37 -34.18
CA VAL A 341 3.79 6.08 -33.42
C VAL A 341 2.58 6.85 -33.96
N LYS A 342 2.80 8.08 -34.47
CA LYS A 342 1.75 8.91 -35.07
C LYS A 342 1.43 8.57 -36.53
N TYR A 343 2.44 8.20 -37.33
CA TYR A 343 2.32 8.16 -38.79
C TYR A 343 2.43 6.76 -39.42
N VAL A 344 2.89 5.74 -38.68
CA VAL A 344 2.99 4.37 -39.19
C VAL A 344 1.80 3.54 -38.73
N HIS A 345 0.93 3.20 -39.67
CA HIS A 345 -0.26 2.38 -39.43
C HIS A 345 -0.34 1.21 -40.43
N PRO A 346 -0.98 0.08 -40.07
CA PRO A 346 -1.51 -0.25 -38.75
C PRO A 346 -0.40 -0.52 -37.72
N THR A 347 -0.74 -0.64 -36.43
CA THR A 347 0.21 -0.83 -35.31
C THR A 347 1.25 -1.94 -35.54
N ARG A 348 0.90 -3.00 -36.28
CA ARG A 348 1.86 -4.05 -36.67
C ARG A 348 3.04 -3.52 -37.49
N LYS A 349 2.80 -2.66 -38.50
CA LYS A 349 3.87 -2.02 -39.30
C LYS A 349 4.76 -1.11 -38.45
N LEU A 350 4.17 -0.43 -37.46
CA LEU A 350 4.91 0.39 -36.50
C LEU A 350 5.87 -0.46 -35.67
N LEU A 351 5.40 -1.61 -35.16
CA LEU A 351 6.24 -2.53 -34.40
C LEU A 351 7.35 -3.13 -35.28
N ASP A 352 7.04 -3.51 -36.53
CA ASP A 352 8.04 -3.99 -37.50
C ASP A 352 9.08 -2.92 -37.85
N PHE A 353 8.67 -1.64 -37.93
CA PHE A 353 9.55 -0.49 -38.18
C PHE A 353 10.52 -0.26 -37.02
N VAL A 354 9.99 -0.16 -35.80
CA VAL A 354 10.75 0.07 -34.58
C VAL A 354 11.70 -1.10 -34.30
N ALA A 355 11.24 -2.35 -34.46
CA ALA A 355 12.06 -3.55 -34.33
C ALA A 355 13.15 -3.66 -35.42
N CYS A 356 12.95 -3.08 -36.60
CA CYS A 356 14.01 -2.96 -37.60
C CYS A 356 15.09 -1.97 -37.16
N MET A 357 14.70 -0.80 -36.63
CA MET A 357 15.65 0.23 -36.19
C MET A 357 16.55 -0.25 -35.05
N PHE A 358 15.99 -0.95 -34.05
CA PHE A 358 16.75 -1.53 -32.94
C PHE A 358 17.70 -2.67 -33.35
N ARG A 359 17.67 -3.13 -34.60
CA ARG A 359 18.55 -4.20 -35.12
C ARG A 359 19.66 -3.69 -36.06
N GLN A 360 19.79 -2.37 -36.24
CA GLN A 360 20.88 -1.81 -37.03
C GLN A 360 22.07 -1.44 -36.14
N GLU A 361 23.29 -1.60 -36.65
CA GLU A 361 24.53 -1.22 -35.95
C GLU A 361 24.62 0.28 -35.67
N ASP A 362 24.02 1.11 -36.54
CA ASP A 362 23.89 2.56 -36.35
C ASP A 362 22.39 2.95 -36.41
N PRO A 363 21.70 3.02 -35.26
CA PRO A 363 20.30 3.41 -35.19
C PRO A 363 20.01 4.79 -35.79
N THR A 364 21.00 5.69 -35.82
CA THR A 364 20.86 7.07 -36.31
C THR A 364 20.69 7.14 -37.83
N LYS A 365 21.11 6.10 -38.55
CA LYS A 365 20.93 5.94 -40.01
C LYS A 365 19.87 4.91 -40.37
N ALA A 366 19.28 4.24 -39.37
CA ALA A 366 18.36 3.12 -39.55
C ALA A 366 16.97 3.52 -40.06
N GLY A 367 16.55 4.77 -39.83
CA GLY A 367 15.18 5.20 -40.07
C GLY A 367 14.71 5.02 -41.52
N GLN A 368 15.47 5.53 -42.50
CA GLN A 368 15.12 5.39 -43.91
C GLN A 368 15.04 3.92 -44.39
N PRO A 369 16.10 3.08 -44.26
CA PRO A 369 16.04 1.70 -44.74
C PRO A 369 14.98 0.87 -44.00
N CYS A 370 14.69 1.16 -42.72
CA CYS A 370 13.61 0.49 -42.00
C CYS A 370 12.22 0.97 -42.43
N ALA A 371 12.05 2.23 -42.83
CA ALA A 371 10.80 2.75 -43.36
C ALA A 371 10.47 2.11 -44.72
N GLU A 372 11.47 2.03 -45.60
CA GLU A 372 11.38 1.35 -46.90
C GLU A 372 11.04 -0.14 -46.70
N LYS A 373 11.71 -0.82 -45.75
CA LYS A 373 11.48 -2.24 -45.44
C LYS A 373 10.05 -2.59 -44.99
N VAL A 374 9.35 -1.69 -44.29
CA VAL A 374 7.95 -1.91 -43.87
C VAL A 374 6.92 -1.25 -44.79
N GLY A 375 7.38 -0.61 -45.87
CA GLY A 375 6.54 0.15 -46.79
C GLY A 375 5.81 1.29 -46.08
N THR A 376 6.57 2.18 -45.42
CA THR A 376 6.12 3.49 -44.92
C THR A 376 7.00 4.61 -45.47
N TYR A 377 6.48 5.83 -45.52
CA TYR A 377 7.12 6.93 -46.25
C TYR A 377 8.07 7.74 -45.35
N TRP A 378 9.37 7.46 -45.47
CA TRP A 378 10.43 8.07 -44.65
C TRP A 378 10.37 9.60 -44.52
N PRO A 379 10.17 10.40 -45.60
CA PRO A 379 10.21 11.86 -45.51
C PRO A 379 9.13 12.50 -44.61
N VAL A 380 8.05 11.78 -44.29
CA VAL A 380 7.06 12.23 -43.29
C VAL A 380 7.57 12.01 -41.86
N LEU A 381 8.25 10.89 -41.62
CA LEU A 381 8.80 10.56 -40.30
C LEU A 381 9.97 11.50 -39.96
N ASP A 382 10.91 11.66 -40.90
CA ASP A 382 12.09 12.53 -40.75
C ASP A 382 11.71 14.00 -40.53
N LYS A 383 10.72 14.50 -41.28
CA LYS A 383 10.21 15.87 -41.11
C LYS A 383 9.54 16.09 -39.74
N CYS A 384 8.81 15.09 -39.24
CA CYS A 384 8.20 15.17 -37.92
C CYS A 384 9.26 15.13 -36.81
N SER A 385 10.28 14.28 -36.95
CA SER A 385 11.30 14.07 -35.91
C SER A 385 12.34 15.18 -35.83
N THR A 386 12.73 15.75 -36.96
CA THR A 386 13.62 16.93 -37.01
C THR A 386 12.87 18.26 -36.77
N GLY A 387 11.54 18.21 -36.65
CA GLY A 387 10.66 19.37 -36.55
C GLY A 387 10.06 19.56 -35.15
N PRO A 388 9.43 20.73 -34.90
CA PRO A 388 8.77 21.03 -33.64
C PRO A 388 7.60 20.09 -33.30
N GLU A 389 7.14 19.28 -34.27
CA GLU A 389 6.07 18.31 -34.10
C GLU A 389 6.45 17.17 -33.14
N GLY A 390 7.67 16.63 -33.23
CA GLY A 390 8.16 15.60 -32.30
C GLY A 390 8.16 16.08 -30.85
N THR A 391 8.69 17.29 -30.62
CA THR A 391 8.67 17.97 -29.31
C THR A 391 7.25 18.23 -28.82
N GLN A 392 6.33 18.62 -29.73
CA GLN A 392 4.94 18.87 -29.40
C GLN A 392 4.20 17.59 -28.98
N LEU A 393 4.51 16.43 -29.56
CA LEU A 393 3.90 15.15 -29.17
C LEU A 393 4.27 14.71 -27.74
N LEU A 394 5.46 15.09 -27.26
CA LEU A 394 5.84 14.88 -25.86
C LEU A 394 5.08 15.83 -24.91
N PHE A 395 4.88 17.08 -25.33
CA PHE A 395 4.06 18.07 -24.60
C PHE A 395 2.58 17.66 -24.46
N GLU A 396 2.01 16.97 -25.46
CA GLU A 396 0.63 16.44 -25.39
C GLU A 396 0.41 15.52 -24.17
N MET A 397 1.43 14.79 -23.71
CA MET A 397 1.30 13.91 -22.54
C MET A 397 1.20 14.68 -21.23
N GLY A 398 1.97 15.76 -21.06
CA GLY A 398 1.83 16.66 -19.90
C GLY A 398 0.47 17.36 -19.85
N LYS A 399 -0.11 17.67 -21.02
CA LYS A 399 -1.49 18.22 -21.09
C LYS A 399 -2.56 17.23 -20.62
N ARG A 400 -2.36 15.92 -20.77
CA ARG A 400 -3.32 14.91 -20.27
C ARG A 400 -3.45 14.96 -18.75
N THR A 401 -2.33 15.07 -18.03
CA THR A 401 -2.36 15.21 -16.56
C THR A 401 -2.98 16.52 -16.11
N HIS A 402 -2.72 17.63 -16.82
CA HIS A 402 -3.34 18.92 -16.52
C HIS A 402 -4.85 18.96 -16.84
N ALA A 403 -5.34 18.07 -17.71
CA ALA A 403 -6.74 17.97 -18.11
C ALA A 403 -7.60 17.05 -17.19
N LEU A 404 -7.01 16.49 -16.12
CA LEU A 404 -7.73 15.66 -15.16
C LEU A 404 -8.88 16.43 -14.49
N LYS A 405 -9.98 15.72 -14.20
CA LYS A 405 -11.16 16.25 -13.50
C LYS A 405 -11.57 15.27 -12.38
N PRO A 406 -11.70 15.75 -11.12
CA PRO A 406 -11.19 17.04 -10.62
C PRO A 406 -9.68 17.23 -10.90
N PRO A 407 -9.15 18.47 -10.77
CA PRO A 407 -7.71 18.69 -10.81
C PRO A 407 -7.00 17.80 -9.77
N MET A 408 -5.82 17.29 -10.10
CA MET A 408 -5.08 16.39 -9.22
C MET A 408 -4.47 17.15 -8.03
N GLU A 409 -5.08 17.02 -6.85
CA GLU A 409 -4.65 17.68 -5.61
C GLU A 409 -3.68 16.83 -4.75
N SER A 410 -3.67 15.51 -4.96
CA SER A 410 -2.88 14.48 -4.26
C SER A 410 -2.18 13.53 -5.25
N VAL A 411 -1.28 12.69 -4.76
CA VAL A 411 -0.73 11.53 -5.51
C VAL A 411 -0.64 10.33 -4.56
N PRO A 412 -1.20 9.15 -4.88
CA PRO A 412 -1.68 8.73 -6.19
C PRO A 412 -2.98 9.44 -6.58
N TYR A 413 -3.32 9.40 -7.87
CA TYR A 413 -4.59 9.91 -8.37
C TYR A 413 -5.22 8.81 -9.22
N VAL A 414 -6.31 8.25 -8.72
CA VAL A 414 -6.94 7.04 -9.23
C VAL A 414 -8.21 7.41 -9.98
N GLN A 415 -8.30 6.97 -11.25
CA GLN A 415 -9.53 6.98 -12.02
C GLN A 415 -9.96 5.55 -12.32
N VAL A 416 -11.26 5.30 -12.12
CA VAL A 416 -11.92 4.03 -12.42
C VAL A 416 -12.95 4.31 -13.51
N ASN A 417 -12.81 3.65 -14.66
CA ASN A 417 -13.63 3.91 -15.85
C ASN A 417 -13.68 5.40 -16.27
N GLY A 418 -12.56 6.13 -16.07
CA GLY A 418 -12.44 7.56 -16.37
C GLY A 418 -13.05 8.50 -15.32
N VAL A 419 -13.58 7.98 -14.21
CA VAL A 419 -14.16 8.77 -13.11
C VAL A 419 -13.24 8.69 -11.89
N HIS A 420 -12.95 9.83 -11.28
CA HIS A 420 -12.28 9.93 -9.97
C HIS A 420 -13.31 10.30 -8.90
N ASN A 421 -13.12 9.78 -7.70
CA ASN A 421 -14.01 9.95 -6.55
C ASN A 421 -13.24 9.56 -5.28
N ASP A 422 -13.18 10.43 -4.28
CA ASP A 422 -12.34 10.29 -3.09
C ASP A 422 -12.63 9.00 -2.30
N THR A 423 -13.90 8.56 -2.27
CA THR A 423 -14.29 7.28 -1.64
C THR A 423 -13.80 6.09 -2.46
N THR A 424 -13.79 6.20 -3.78
CA THR A 424 -13.27 5.18 -4.70
C THR A 424 -11.75 5.10 -4.64
N GLU A 425 -11.07 6.24 -4.56
CA GLU A 425 -9.63 6.33 -4.35
C GLU A 425 -9.24 5.73 -3.00
N SER A 426 -9.88 6.14 -1.90
CA SER A 426 -9.65 5.56 -0.57
C SER A 426 -9.90 4.05 -0.51
N LEU A 427 -10.94 3.54 -1.19
CA LEU A 427 -11.18 2.09 -1.29
C LEU A 427 -10.11 1.36 -2.12
N ALA A 428 -9.61 1.98 -3.19
CA ALA A 428 -8.50 1.46 -3.99
C ALA A 428 -7.17 1.47 -3.21
N GLU A 429 -6.91 2.51 -2.42
CA GLU A 429 -5.74 2.62 -1.55
C GLU A 429 -5.76 1.61 -0.39
N HIS A 430 -6.95 1.23 0.07
CA HIS A 430 -7.12 0.29 1.17
C HIS A 430 -7.15 -1.18 0.72
N ASP A 431 -7.90 -1.53 -0.33
CA ASP A 431 -8.00 -2.91 -0.84
C ASP A 431 -8.43 -2.92 -2.32
N LEU A 432 -7.50 -2.58 -3.22
CA LEU A 432 -7.76 -2.56 -4.65
C LEU A 432 -8.22 -3.93 -5.19
N PHE A 433 -7.78 -5.03 -4.59
CA PHE A 433 -8.13 -6.37 -5.04
C PHE A 433 -9.62 -6.67 -4.82
N HIS A 434 -10.13 -6.50 -3.59
CA HIS A 434 -11.56 -6.70 -3.34
C HIS A 434 -12.42 -5.61 -3.96
N PHE A 435 -11.91 -4.38 -4.09
CA PHE A 435 -12.59 -3.31 -4.81
C PHE A 435 -12.77 -3.66 -6.31
N ALA A 436 -11.70 -4.03 -7.02
CA ALA A 436 -11.77 -4.46 -8.42
C ALA A 436 -12.68 -5.70 -8.59
N CYS A 437 -12.61 -6.67 -7.68
CA CYS A 437 -13.49 -7.84 -7.69
C CYS A 437 -14.98 -7.52 -7.46
N LYS A 438 -15.32 -6.39 -6.84
CA LYS A 438 -16.72 -5.89 -6.77
C LYS A 438 -17.17 -5.24 -8.06
N LEU A 439 -16.26 -4.61 -8.81
CA LEU A 439 -16.57 -3.98 -10.10
C LEU A 439 -16.76 -4.97 -11.24
N LEU A 440 -16.10 -6.14 -11.17
CA LEU A 440 -16.20 -7.21 -12.17
C LEU A 440 -17.48 -8.08 -12.04
N GLN A 441 -18.50 -7.60 -11.31
CA GLN A 441 -19.81 -8.25 -11.20
C GLN A 441 -20.64 -8.05 -12.48
N PRO A 442 -21.54 -8.98 -12.86
CA PRO A 442 -22.00 -10.15 -12.11
C PRO A 442 -21.16 -11.42 -12.27
N GLU A 443 -20.16 -11.43 -13.16
CA GLU A 443 -19.32 -12.61 -13.45
C GLU A 443 -17.84 -12.37 -13.10
N PRO A 444 -17.51 -12.17 -11.81
CA PRO A 444 -16.13 -11.89 -11.41
C PRO A 444 -15.25 -13.14 -11.60
N PRO A 445 -13.96 -12.97 -11.95
CA PRO A 445 -13.06 -14.10 -12.17
C PRO A 445 -12.92 -14.99 -10.93
N ARG A 446 -12.68 -16.30 -11.10
CA ARG A 446 -12.61 -17.28 -9.99
C ARG A 446 -11.64 -16.92 -8.86
N VAL A 447 -10.64 -16.08 -9.12
CA VAL A 447 -9.72 -15.56 -8.09
C VAL A 447 -10.43 -14.66 -7.07
N CYS A 448 -11.45 -13.92 -7.49
CA CYS A 448 -12.30 -13.07 -6.63
C CYS A 448 -13.21 -13.88 -5.68
N SER A 449 -13.46 -15.15 -5.98
CA SER A 449 -14.25 -16.05 -5.12
C SER A 449 -13.41 -16.79 -4.07
N LYS A 450 -12.07 -16.69 -4.14
CA LYS A 450 -11.19 -17.30 -3.13
C LYS A 450 -11.15 -16.43 -1.89
N LYS A 451 -11.71 -16.93 -0.77
CA LYS A 451 -11.36 -16.41 0.56
C LYS A 451 -9.83 -16.32 0.69
N PRO A 452 -9.28 -15.29 1.37
CA PRO A 452 -7.84 -15.08 1.45
C PRO A 452 -7.15 -16.37 1.92
N GLY A 453 -6.43 -16.99 0.99
CA GLY A 453 -5.74 -18.24 1.26
C GLY A 453 -4.65 -17.97 2.29
N SER A 454 -4.65 -18.75 3.37
CA SER A 454 -3.52 -18.78 4.29
C SER A 454 -2.23 -18.94 3.49
N VAL A 455 -1.31 -17.98 3.64
CA VAL A 455 -0.03 -17.99 2.93
C VAL A 455 0.74 -19.22 3.40
N ARG A 456 0.66 -20.30 2.63
CA ARG A 456 1.52 -21.46 2.83
C ARG A 456 2.91 -21.04 2.39
N CYS A 457 3.76 -20.71 3.35
CA CYS A 457 5.20 -20.65 3.12
C CYS A 457 5.63 -21.98 2.51
N PHE A 458 6.24 -21.95 1.33
CA PHE A 458 6.99 -23.10 0.85
C PHE A 458 8.20 -23.26 1.79
N PRO A 459 8.48 -24.47 2.31
CA PRO A 459 9.73 -24.73 2.99
C PRO A 459 10.89 -24.67 1.98
N ASN A 460 12.02 -24.11 2.42
CA ASN A 460 13.31 -24.32 1.76
C ASN A 460 13.83 -25.72 2.08
#